data_AF-E1ZTH3-F1
#
_entry.id   AF-E1ZTH3-F1
#
_cell.length_a   1.000
_cell.length_b   1.000
_cell.length_c   1.000
_cell.angle_alpha   90.00
_cell.angle_beta   90.00
_cell.angle_gamma   90.00
#
_symmetry.space_group_name_H-M   'P 1'
#
loop_
_entity.id
_entity.type
_entity.pdbx_description
1 polymer ?
#
loop_
_entity_poly.entity_id
_entity_poly.type
_entity_poly.pdbx_seq_one_letter_code
_entity_poly.pdbx_strand_id
1 'polypeptide(L)'
;MAGQASIKCRKYMQDGKNPLLQPWKGVRSEDLIVDALLGITLFKASFAAARALAAGVMGGRFRSVMPSDLANVGAIARESLPAPSVEYATEANRVELRRLFTRDGCHHCGTRRGAVIGDHMPPNKQVQQYVHTARRSLLNLPFVKQLASAMNIPTAPPRQRFYPQCTSCSQKQSAAIRNNKLTLVFHEVLHHGGKSQAWHFAGAFLGMRHYHGSDGGRNGSKGKNGGARGMRRS
;
A
#
# COMPACT_ATOMS: atom_id res chain seq x y z
N MET A 1 5.67 2.06 -13.91
CA MET A 1 4.44 2.82 -13.55
C MET A 1 4.75 4.15 -12.84
N ALA A 2 5.46 4.17 -11.70
CA ALA A 2 5.69 5.41 -10.95
C ALA A 2 6.49 6.49 -11.72
N GLY A 3 7.49 6.10 -12.52
CA GLY A 3 8.33 7.04 -13.30
C GLY A 3 7.54 7.84 -14.34
N GLN A 4 6.85 7.14 -15.25
CA GLN A 4 6.00 7.76 -16.28
C GLN A 4 4.83 8.57 -15.70
N ALA A 5 4.22 8.08 -14.62
CA ALA A 5 3.20 8.83 -13.88
C ALA A 5 3.76 10.14 -13.31
N SER A 6 5.00 10.15 -12.81
CA SER A 6 5.63 11.35 -12.24
C SER A 6 5.96 12.41 -13.30
N ILE A 7 6.50 12.02 -14.47
CA ILE A 7 6.76 12.95 -15.59
C ILE A 7 5.46 13.57 -16.08
N LYS A 8 4.42 12.75 -16.24
CA LYS A 8 3.12 13.25 -16.68
C LYS A 8 2.50 14.17 -15.65
N CYS A 9 2.51 13.80 -14.37
CA CYS A 9 2.00 14.66 -13.31
C CYS A 9 2.67 16.04 -13.37
N ARG A 10 4.00 16.10 -13.57
CA ARG A 10 4.73 17.36 -13.79
C ARG A 10 4.25 18.11 -15.04
N LYS A 11 4.14 17.43 -16.20
CA LYS A 11 3.70 18.06 -17.45
C LYS A 11 2.27 18.58 -17.37
N TYR A 12 1.37 17.82 -16.74
CA TYR A 12 -0.01 18.22 -16.47
C TYR A 12 -0.08 19.40 -15.50
N MET A 13 0.77 19.44 -14.46
CA MET A 13 0.86 20.61 -13.56
C MET A 13 1.43 21.85 -14.27
N GLN A 14 2.39 21.69 -15.18
CA GLN A 14 2.91 22.78 -16.02
C GLN A 14 1.86 23.28 -17.02
N ASP A 15 1.04 22.39 -17.56
CA ASP A 15 -0.02 22.70 -18.52
C ASP A 15 -1.34 23.16 -17.85
N GLY A 16 -1.40 23.26 -16.51
CA GLY A 16 -2.60 23.61 -15.75
C GLY A 16 -3.75 22.60 -15.85
N LYS A 17 -3.47 21.36 -16.29
CA LYS A 17 -4.47 20.31 -16.50
C LYS A 17 -4.48 19.33 -15.34
N ASN A 18 -5.65 18.81 -14.98
CA ASN A 18 -5.77 17.85 -13.88
C ASN A 18 -5.29 16.45 -14.32
N PRO A 19 -4.19 15.92 -13.73
CA PRO A 19 -3.61 14.62 -14.13
C PRO A 19 -4.52 13.42 -13.81
N LEU A 20 -5.50 13.59 -12.91
CA LEU A 20 -6.41 12.53 -12.49
C LEU A 20 -7.52 12.23 -13.50
N LEU A 21 -7.79 13.15 -14.44
CA LEU A 21 -8.89 12.99 -15.40
C LEU A 21 -8.51 12.12 -16.61
N GLN A 22 -7.22 11.96 -16.92
CA GLN A 22 -6.75 11.17 -18.08
C GLN A 22 -5.48 10.35 -17.76
N PRO A 23 -5.53 9.41 -16.80
CA PRO A 23 -4.35 8.70 -16.32
C PRO A 23 -3.67 7.83 -17.38
N TRP A 24 -4.40 7.37 -18.40
CA TRP A 24 -3.92 6.37 -19.37
C TRP A 24 -3.62 6.95 -20.77
N LYS A 25 -3.99 8.20 -21.05
CA LYS A 25 -3.88 8.75 -22.41
C LYS A 25 -2.41 9.02 -22.78
N GLY A 26 -1.95 8.42 -23.88
CA GLY A 26 -0.58 8.55 -24.40
C GLY A 26 0.49 7.86 -23.54
N VAL A 27 0.13 6.85 -22.74
CA VAL A 27 1.13 5.96 -22.14
C VAL A 27 1.48 4.90 -23.18
N ARG A 28 2.75 4.81 -23.57
CA ARG A 28 3.21 3.77 -24.48
C ARG A 28 3.21 2.43 -23.75
N SER A 29 2.48 1.47 -24.28
CA SER A 29 2.39 0.10 -23.74
C SER A 29 3.76 -0.55 -23.62
N GLU A 30 4.63 -0.30 -24.60
CA GLU A 30 6.01 -0.81 -24.64
C GLU A 30 6.80 -0.37 -23.41
N ASP A 31 6.74 0.92 -23.05
CA ASP A 31 7.46 1.48 -21.90
C ASP A 31 6.92 0.97 -20.57
N LEU A 32 5.61 0.71 -20.48
CA LEU A 32 4.99 0.09 -19.30
C LEU A 32 5.50 -1.33 -19.07
N ILE A 33 5.58 -2.11 -20.15
CA ILE A 33 6.05 -3.49 -20.11
C ILE A 33 7.54 -3.50 -19.74
N VAL A 34 8.35 -2.63 -20.35
CA VAL A 34 9.78 -2.51 -20.04
C VAL A 34 10.00 -2.09 -18.58
N ASP A 35 9.28 -1.08 -18.08
CA ASP A 35 9.36 -0.65 -16.68
C ASP A 35 8.95 -1.78 -15.70
N ALA A 36 7.90 -2.54 -16.05
CA ALA A 36 7.42 -3.64 -15.23
C ALA A 36 8.43 -4.80 -15.22
N LEU A 37 8.94 -5.19 -16.39
CA LEU A 37 9.95 -6.22 -16.52
C LEU A 37 11.23 -5.82 -15.81
N LEU A 38 11.71 -4.58 -16.00
CA LEU A 38 12.91 -4.06 -15.32
C LEU A 38 12.72 -4.02 -13.80
N GLY A 39 11.53 -3.63 -13.31
CA GLY A 39 11.23 -3.65 -11.89
C GLY A 39 11.20 -5.07 -11.31
N ILE A 40 10.61 -6.02 -12.03
CA ILE A 40 10.58 -7.44 -11.64
C ILE A 40 11.99 -8.05 -11.70
N THR A 41 12.77 -7.77 -12.74
CA THR A 41 14.12 -8.31 -12.89
C THR A 41 15.07 -7.70 -11.88
N LEU A 42 15.02 -6.39 -11.61
CA LEU A 42 15.81 -5.77 -10.54
C LEU A 42 15.40 -6.33 -9.18
N PHE A 43 14.10 -6.48 -8.91
CA PHE A 43 13.63 -7.09 -7.66
C PHE A 43 14.12 -8.53 -7.50
N LYS A 44 13.98 -9.37 -8.54
CA LYS A 44 14.41 -10.79 -8.53
C LYS A 44 15.93 -10.96 -8.57
N ALA A 45 16.66 -10.14 -9.33
CA ALA A 45 18.11 -10.20 -9.43
C ALA A 45 18.76 -9.71 -8.13
N SER A 46 18.22 -8.67 -7.49
CA SER A 46 18.63 -8.27 -6.13
C SER A 46 18.38 -9.39 -5.13
N PHE A 47 17.28 -10.11 -5.29
CA PHE A 47 16.91 -11.25 -4.45
C PHE A 47 17.83 -12.47 -4.68
N ALA A 48 18.20 -12.75 -5.93
CA ALA A 48 19.09 -13.84 -6.30
C ALA A 48 20.56 -13.55 -5.91
N ALA A 49 21.05 -12.34 -6.17
CA ALA A 49 22.38 -11.89 -5.76
C ALA A 49 22.53 -11.87 -4.23
N ALA A 50 21.51 -11.41 -3.51
CA ALA A 50 21.51 -11.46 -2.05
C ALA A 50 21.39 -12.87 -1.46
N ARG A 51 20.78 -13.81 -2.20
CA ARG A 51 20.69 -15.22 -1.83
C ARG A 51 22.00 -15.98 -2.09
N ALA A 52 22.81 -15.52 -3.06
CA ALA A 52 24.13 -16.09 -3.36
C ALA A 52 25.25 -15.56 -2.42
N LEU A 53 25.11 -14.36 -1.86
CA LEU A 53 26.15 -13.71 -1.05
C LEU A 53 26.02 -13.91 0.48
N ALA A 54 24.92 -14.45 0.99
CA ALA A 54 24.81 -14.78 2.41
C ALA A 54 23.78 -15.89 2.64
N ALA A 55 24.18 -16.93 3.36
CA ALA A 55 23.25 -17.88 3.98
C ALA A 55 22.30 -17.13 4.91
N GLY A 56 21.09 -16.84 4.40
CA GLY A 56 19.97 -16.24 5.13
C GLY A 56 19.98 -14.71 5.18
N VAL A 57 18.96 -14.08 4.57
CA VAL A 57 18.15 -12.97 5.16
C VAL A 57 17.32 -12.20 4.12
N MET A 58 17.64 -12.19 2.82
CA MET A 58 16.95 -11.27 1.89
C MET A 58 15.71 -11.87 1.21
N GLY A 59 14.78 -12.37 2.03
CA GLY A 59 13.45 -12.86 1.66
C GLY A 59 12.35 -11.77 1.70
N GLY A 60 12.56 -10.61 1.11
CA GLY A 60 11.57 -9.52 1.12
C GLY A 60 10.28 -9.88 0.38
N ARG A 61 9.12 -9.81 1.05
CA ARG A 61 7.80 -9.90 0.40
C ARG A 61 7.48 -8.53 -0.20
N PHE A 62 7.11 -8.43 -1.49
CA PHE A 62 6.77 -7.13 -2.12
C PHE A 62 5.72 -6.32 -1.33
N ARG A 63 4.80 -7.02 -0.64
CA ARG A 63 3.83 -6.40 0.29
C ARG A 63 4.49 -5.51 1.36
N SER A 64 5.71 -5.79 1.79
CA SER A 64 6.41 -4.99 2.79
C SER A 64 6.88 -3.62 2.29
N VAL A 65 6.74 -3.31 1.00
CA VAL A 65 7.04 -1.99 0.43
C VAL A 65 5.78 -1.14 0.31
N MET A 66 4.60 -1.77 0.32
CA MET A 66 3.31 -1.09 0.17
C MET A 66 2.84 -0.55 1.52
N PRO A 67 2.30 0.68 1.58
CA PRO A 67 1.74 1.18 2.83
C PRO A 67 0.62 0.26 3.34
N SER A 68 0.52 0.13 4.65
CA SER A 68 -0.50 -0.67 5.31
C SER A 68 -1.80 0.11 5.40
N ASP A 69 -2.91 -0.45 4.94
CA ASP A 69 -4.25 0.07 5.23
C ASP A 69 -4.66 -0.30 6.66
N LEU A 70 -5.08 0.68 7.46
CA LEU A 70 -5.48 0.49 8.84
C LEU A 70 -6.75 -0.35 9.01
N ALA A 71 -7.60 -0.45 7.99
CA ALA A 71 -8.80 -1.28 8.05
C ALA A 71 -8.53 -2.78 7.83
N ASN A 72 -7.31 -3.13 7.43
CA ASN A 72 -6.91 -4.46 6.98
C ASN A 72 -5.68 -4.98 7.73
N VAL A 73 -5.37 -6.27 7.61
CA VAL A 73 -4.11 -6.82 8.13
C VAL A 73 -2.93 -6.10 7.47
N GLY A 74 -2.04 -5.54 8.28
CA GLY A 74 -0.95 -4.70 7.82
C GLY A 74 0.06 -5.43 6.94
N ALA A 75 0.77 -4.68 6.11
CA ALA A 75 1.54 -5.23 5.00
C ALA A 75 2.80 -6.00 5.45
N ILE A 76 3.22 -5.80 6.70
CA ILE A 76 4.35 -6.44 7.36
C ILE A 76 3.92 -7.39 8.48
N ALA A 77 2.63 -7.71 8.59
CA ALA A 77 2.14 -8.72 9.51
C ALA A 77 2.83 -10.07 9.25
N ARG A 78 3.28 -10.74 10.31
CA ARG A 78 4.00 -12.01 10.25
C ARG A 78 3.21 -13.13 10.92
N GLU A 79 3.03 -13.01 12.22
CA GLU A 79 2.30 -13.97 13.05
C GLU A 79 1.11 -13.30 13.74
N SER A 80 0.14 -14.12 14.14
CA SER A 80 -1.08 -13.69 14.83
C SER A 80 -1.59 -14.78 15.76
N LEU A 81 -2.27 -14.35 16.82
CA LEU A 81 -2.94 -15.26 17.74
C LEU A 81 -4.41 -15.41 17.35
N PRO A 82 -5.04 -16.57 17.60
CA PRO A 82 -6.49 -16.70 17.45
C PRO A 82 -7.20 -15.73 18.41
N ALA A 83 -8.25 -15.05 17.93
CA ALA A 83 -9.15 -14.27 18.77
C ALA A 83 -10.43 -15.09 18.99
N PRO A 84 -10.55 -15.81 20.12
CA PRO A 84 -11.69 -16.71 20.35
C PRO A 84 -13.01 -15.95 20.53
N SER A 85 -12.96 -14.68 20.95
CA SER A 85 -14.11 -13.82 21.14
C SER A 85 -13.85 -12.40 20.62
N VAL A 86 -14.94 -11.62 20.57
CA VAL A 86 -14.90 -10.17 20.28
C VAL A 86 -14.31 -9.35 21.43
N GLU A 87 -14.06 -9.99 22.58
CA GLU A 87 -13.49 -9.34 23.76
C GLU A 87 -11.99 -9.09 23.57
N TYR A 88 -11.47 -8.19 24.40
CA TYR A 88 -10.05 -7.86 24.40
C TYR A 88 -9.18 -9.08 24.71
N ALA A 89 -7.93 -9.04 24.25
CA ALA A 89 -6.95 -10.09 24.51
C ALA A 89 -6.81 -10.34 26.03
N THR A 90 -6.93 -11.61 26.42
CA THR A 90 -6.63 -12.12 27.78
C THR A 90 -5.18 -11.80 28.16
N GLU A 91 -4.85 -11.83 29.46
CA GLU A 91 -3.47 -11.57 29.90
C GLU A 91 -2.45 -12.53 29.28
N ALA A 92 -2.78 -13.82 29.15
CA ALA A 92 -1.95 -14.79 28.44
C ALA A 92 -1.70 -14.38 26.97
N ASN A 93 -2.76 -13.95 26.26
CA ASN A 93 -2.62 -13.44 24.90
C ASN A 93 -1.80 -12.15 24.83
N ARG A 94 -1.87 -11.27 25.85
CA ARG A 94 -1.08 -10.03 25.92
C ARG A 94 0.41 -10.32 26.08
N VAL A 95 0.77 -11.32 26.87
CA VAL A 95 2.18 -11.77 27.01
C VAL A 95 2.72 -12.25 25.66
N GLU A 96 1.97 -13.10 24.97
CA GLU A 96 2.38 -13.59 23.65
C GLU A 96 2.39 -12.49 22.59
N LEU A 97 1.41 -11.59 22.58
CA LEU A 97 1.41 -10.42 21.70
C LEU A 97 2.61 -9.52 21.94
N ARG A 98 3.04 -9.36 23.20
CA ARG A 98 4.26 -8.61 23.53
C ARG A 98 5.50 -9.30 22.98
N ARG A 99 5.61 -10.62 23.10
CA ARG A 99 6.68 -11.42 22.48
C ARG A 99 6.68 -11.27 20.95
N LEU A 100 5.52 -11.35 20.31
CA LEU A 100 5.39 -11.12 18.86
C LEU A 100 5.78 -9.69 18.48
N PHE A 101 5.36 -8.68 19.26
CA PHE A 101 5.67 -7.27 19.02
C PHE A 101 7.16 -6.95 19.15
N THR A 102 7.85 -7.51 20.13
CA THR A 102 9.31 -7.28 20.28
C THR A 102 10.10 -7.98 19.16
N ARG A 103 9.66 -9.18 18.75
CA ARG A 103 10.31 -9.95 17.67
C ARG A 103 10.06 -9.37 16.28
N ASP A 104 8.81 -9.02 15.97
CA ASP A 104 8.35 -8.67 14.62
C ASP A 104 7.98 -7.20 14.45
N GLY A 105 7.55 -6.54 15.52
CA GLY A 105 7.05 -5.17 15.50
C GLY A 105 5.55 -5.06 15.24
N CYS A 106 5.07 -3.81 15.20
CA CYS A 106 3.69 -3.50 14.85
C CYS A 106 3.36 -4.00 13.44
N HIS A 107 2.21 -4.66 13.28
CA HIS A 107 1.81 -5.23 11.99
C HIS A 107 1.53 -4.19 10.89
N HIS A 108 1.28 -2.91 11.24
CA HIS A 108 1.09 -1.81 10.27
C HIS A 108 2.34 -0.99 9.99
N CYS A 109 3.05 -0.52 11.01
CA CYS A 109 4.21 0.39 10.86
C CYS A 109 5.55 -0.27 11.18
N GLY A 110 5.55 -1.39 11.89
CA GLY A 110 6.74 -2.18 12.21
C GLY A 110 7.43 -1.73 13.47
N THR A 111 7.04 -0.59 14.06
CA THR A 111 7.66 -0.10 15.28
C THR A 111 7.66 -1.17 16.37
N ARG A 112 8.76 -1.24 17.13
CA ARG A 112 8.94 -2.15 18.27
C ARG A 112 8.94 -1.41 19.60
N ARG A 113 8.60 -0.12 19.56
CA ARG A 113 8.65 0.78 20.71
C ARG A 113 7.25 1.05 21.23
N GLY A 114 7.14 1.23 22.53
CA GLY A 114 5.89 1.56 23.22
C GLY A 114 5.05 0.35 23.62
N ALA A 115 3.82 0.63 24.07
CA ALA A 115 2.88 -0.39 24.49
C ALA A 115 2.29 -1.15 23.30
N VAL A 116 2.06 -2.45 23.49
CA VAL A 116 1.42 -3.34 22.52
C VAL A 116 -0.07 -3.47 22.82
N ILE A 117 -0.87 -3.45 21.77
CA ILE A 117 -2.30 -3.72 21.79
C ILE A 117 -2.57 -4.92 20.88
N GLY A 118 -3.48 -5.79 21.29
CA GLY A 118 -4.01 -6.85 20.43
C GLY A 118 -5.09 -6.30 19.52
N ASP A 119 -4.75 -6.07 18.26
CA ASP A 119 -5.68 -5.57 17.24
C ASP A 119 -6.48 -6.73 16.63
N HIS A 120 -7.81 -6.66 16.69
CA HIS A 120 -8.71 -7.63 16.08
C HIS A 120 -8.83 -7.40 14.59
N MET A 121 -8.27 -8.29 13.77
CA MET A 121 -8.46 -8.28 12.33
C MET A 121 -9.31 -9.47 11.86
N PRO A 122 -10.39 -9.27 11.08
CA PRO A 122 -10.98 -7.96 10.70
C PRO A 122 -11.55 -7.19 11.91
N PRO A 123 -11.69 -5.85 11.84
CA PRO A 123 -12.24 -5.05 12.93
C PRO A 123 -13.64 -5.47 13.36
N ASN A 124 -13.95 -5.40 14.66
CA ASN A 124 -15.26 -5.73 15.23
C ASN A 124 -16.42 -5.06 14.50
N LYS A 125 -16.29 -3.78 14.13
CA LYS A 125 -17.32 -3.04 13.37
C LYS A 125 -17.65 -3.72 12.04
N GLN A 126 -16.64 -4.22 11.30
CA GLN A 126 -16.84 -4.91 10.03
C GLN A 126 -17.50 -6.28 10.24
N VAL A 127 -17.10 -7.02 11.27
CA VAL A 127 -17.72 -8.31 11.59
C VAL A 127 -19.19 -8.13 11.99
N GLN A 128 -19.50 -7.12 12.81
CA GLN A 128 -20.87 -6.78 13.18
C GLN A 128 -21.71 -6.37 11.97
N GLN A 129 -21.16 -5.56 11.06
CA GLN A 129 -21.82 -5.18 9.80
C GLN A 129 -22.09 -6.39 8.91
N TYR A 130 -21.14 -7.34 8.81
CA TYR A 130 -21.35 -8.59 8.08
C TYR A 130 -22.49 -9.39 8.71
N VAL A 131 -22.45 -9.63 10.03
CA VAL A 131 -23.48 -10.41 10.73
C VAL A 131 -24.85 -9.76 10.58
N HIS A 132 -24.95 -8.44 10.68
CA HIS A 132 -26.19 -7.71 10.53
C HIS A 132 -26.73 -7.77 9.08
N THR A 133 -25.85 -7.64 8.08
CA THR A 133 -26.23 -7.79 6.67
C THR A 133 -26.65 -9.22 6.35
N ALA A 134 -25.91 -10.22 6.84
CA ALA A 134 -26.24 -11.63 6.69
C ALA A 134 -27.58 -11.96 7.35
N ARG A 135 -27.87 -11.37 8.54
CA ARG A 135 -29.16 -11.53 9.23
C ARG A 135 -30.34 -10.93 8.46
N ARG A 136 -30.12 -9.81 7.76
CA ARG A 136 -31.14 -9.16 6.92
C ARG A 136 -31.27 -9.80 5.54
N SER A 137 -30.25 -10.51 5.09
CA SER A 137 -30.21 -11.16 3.77
C SER A 137 -30.99 -12.47 3.77
N LEU A 138 -31.44 -12.88 2.57
CA LEU A 138 -32.04 -14.20 2.32
C LEU A 138 -31.07 -15.35 2.62
N LEU A 139 -29.79 -15.05 2.87
CA LEU A 139 -28.79 -15.99 3.39
C LEU A 139 -29.19 -16.65 4.72
N ASN A 140 -30.23 -16.19 5.42
CA ASN A 140 -30.79 -16.90 6.57
C ASN A 140 -31.70 -18.07 6.21
N LEU A 141 -32.22 -18.13 4.98
CA LEU A 141 -33.08 -19.21 4.52
C LEU A 141 -32.26 -20.48 4.24
N PRO A 142 -32.74 -21.68 4.65
CA PRO A 142 -31.96 -22.92 4.58
C PRO A 142 -31.56 -23.29 3.14
N PHE A 143 -32.46 -23.06 2.17
CA PHE A 143 -32.19 -23.33 0.76
C PHE A 143 -31.10 -22.42 0.17
N VAL A 144 -31.12 -21.13 0.54
CA VAL A 144 -30.13 -20.14 0.09
C VAL A 144 -28.76 -20.42 0.72
N LYS A 145 -28.69 -20.90 1.97
CA LYS A 145 -27.44 -21.34 2.60
C LYS A 145 -26.81 -22.53 1.88
N GLN A 146 -27.62 -23.52 1.51
CA GLN A 146 -27.15 -24.69 0.77
C GLN A 146 -26.61 -24.29 -0.62
N LEU A 147 -27.33 -23.42 -1.34
CA LEU A 147 -26.88 -22.90 -2.63
C LEU A 147 -25.60 -22.03 -2.49
N ALA A 148 -25.54 -21.16 -1.49
CA ALA A 148 -24.37 -20.35 -1.20
C ALA A 148 -23.15 -21.23 -0.86
N SER A 149 -23.36 -22.29 -0.08
CA SER A 149 -22.31 -23.28 0.22
C SER A 149 -21.86 -24.03 -1.03
N ALA A 150 -22.79 -24.41 -1.92
CA ALA A 150 -22.48 -25.06 -3.20
C ALA A 150 -21.68 -24.13 -4.14
N MET A 151 -21.92 -22.82 -4.07
CA MET A 151 -21.20 -21.80 -4.83
C MET A 151 -19.94 -21.27 -4.12
N ASN A 152 -19.48 -21.90 -3.03
CA ASN A 152 -18.33 -21.46 -2.23
C ASN A 152 -18.43 -20.00 -1.72
N ILE A 153 -19.65 -19.51 -1.49
CA ILE A 153 -19.87 -18.20 -0.90
C ILE A 153 -19.76 -18.34 0.63
N PRO A 154 -18.83 -17.63 1.29
CA PRO A 154 -18.68 -17.71 2.74
C PRO A 154 -19.91 -17.13 3.43
N THR A 155 -20.68 -17.98 4.09
CA THR A 155 -21.90 -17.65 4.84
C THR A 155 -21.67 -17.46 6.34
N ALA A 156 -20.50 -17.86 6.84
CA ALA A 156 -20.10 -17.69 8.23
C ALA A 156 -19.34 -16.37 8.43
N PRO A 157 -19.47 -15.71 9.59
CA PRO A 157 -18.69 -14.52 9.90
C PRO A 157 -17.19 -14.82 9.85
N PRO A 158 -16.37 -13.87 9.36
CA PRO A 158 -14.94 -14.07 9.23
C PRO A 158 -14.31 -14.30 10.62
N ARG A 159 -13.40 -15.29 10.72
CA ARG A 159 -12.67 -15.57 11.96
C ARG A 159 -11.70 -14.43 12.26
N GLN A 160 -11.83 -13.84 13.44
CA GLN A 160 -10.96 -12.77 13.89
C GLN A 160 -9.65 -13.31 14.47
N ARG A 161 -8.58 -12.53 14.35
CA ARG A 161 -7.26 -12.84 14.90
C ARG A 161 -6.65 -11.60 15.52
N PHE A 162 -5.84 -11.80 16.56
CA PHE A 162 -5.08 -10.74 17.19
C PHE A 162 -3.74 -10.54 16.48
N TYR A 163 -3.47 -9.30 16.09
CA TYR A 163 -2.18 -8.87 15.59
C TYR A 163 -1.54 -7.86 16.55
N PRO A 164 -0.20 -7.89 16.73
CA PRO A 164 0.48 -6.92 17.57
C PRO A 164 0.47 -5.53 16.93
N GLN A 165 -0.08 -4.55 17.63
CA GLN A 165 -0.22 -3.17 17.13
C GLN A 165 0.30 -2.17 18.17
N CYS A 166 0.95 -1.10 17.71
CA CYS A 166 1.36 -0.01 18.59
C CYS A 166 0.19 0.95 18.87
N THR A 167 0.27 1.69 19.97
CA THR A 167 -0.74 2.68 20.39
C THR A 167 -1.01 3.74 19.32
N SER A 168 0.02 4.24 18.62
CA SER A 168 -0.13 5.27 17.59
C SER A 168 -0.93 4.78 16.37
N CYS A 169 -0.67 3.54 15.91
CA CYS A 169 -1.44 2.94 14.82
C CYS A 169 -2.87 2.61 15.26
N SER A 170 -3.05 2.13 16.50
CA SER A 170 -4.38 1.83 17.05
C SER A 170 -5.29 3.06 17.13
N GLN A 171 -4.75 4.21 17.56
CA GLN A 171 -5.48 5.47 17.59
C GLN A 171 -5.88 5.94 16.18
N LYS A 172 -4.94 5.88 15.23
CA LYS A 172 -5.19 6.21 13.81
C LYS A 172 -6.25 5.29 13.22
N GLN A 173 -6.20 4.00 13.53
CA GLN A 173 -7.15 3.00 13.05
C GLN A 173 -8.54 3.26 13.60
N SER A 174 -8.65 3.53 14.91
CA SER A 174 -9.90 3.88 15.56
C SER A 174 -10.53 5.14 14.95
N ALA A 175 -9.73 6.15 14.59
CA ALA A 175 -10.22 7.32 13.87
C ALA A 175 -10.66 6.99 12.43
N ALA A 176 -9.85 6.22 11.69
CA ALA A 176 -10.13 5.82 10.31
C ALA A 176 -11.43 5.01 10.20
N ILE A 177 -11.63 4.02 11.07
CA ILE A 177 -12.81 3.14 11.07
C ILE A 177 -14.07 3.90 11.50
N ARG A 178 -13.97 4.81 12.47
CA ARG A 178 -15.11 5.66 12.87
C ARG A 178 -15.58 6.54 11.72
N ASN A 179 -14.64 7.17 11.03
CA ASN A 179 -14.90 8.12 9.94
C ASN A 179 -15.04 7.45 8.56
N ASN A 180 -14.97 6.11 8.49
CA ASN A 180 -14.99 5.35 7.24
C ASN A 180 -13.99 5.88 6.18
N LYS A 181 -12.79 6.24 6.62
CA LYS A 181 -11.76 6.85 5.78
C LYS A 181 -10.61 5.89 5.53
N LEU A 182 -10.22 5.73 4.26
CA LEU A 182 -8.99 5.03 3.88
C LEU A 182 -7.79 5.77 4.49
N THR A 183 -7.07 5.11 5.39
CA THR A 183 -5.88 5.68 6.04
C THR A 183 -4.73 4.70 5.88
N LEU A 184 -3.68 5.19 5.20
CA LEU A 184 -2.49 4.42 4.88
C LEU A 184 -1.36 4.78 5.85
N VAL A 185 -0.67 3.75 6.35
CA VAL A 185 0.49 3.89 7.24
C VAL A 185 1.72 3.30 6.56
N PHE A 186 2.75 4.13 6.46
CA PHE A 186 4.07 3.71 5.98
C PHE A 186 4.87 3.06 7.10
N HIS A 187 5.81 2.18 6.75
CA HIS A 187 6.57 1.40 7.72
C HIS A 187 7.71 2.22 8.31
N GLU A 188 7.68 2.46 9.63
CA GLU A 188 8.74 3.13 10.40
C GLU A 188 10.05 2.32 10.42
N VAL A 189 9.98 0.98 10.36
CA VAL A 189 11.18 0.12 10.38
C VAL A 189 12.08 0.32 9.16
N LEU A 190 11.57 0.95 8.09
CA LEU A 190 12.39 1.40 6.96
C LEU A 190 13.22 2.64 7.26
N HIS A 191 12.85 3.41 8.29
CA HIS A 191 13.37 4.74 8.54
C HIS A 191 14.06 4.89 9.91
N HIS A 192 13.71 4.07 10.91
CA HIS A 192 14.28 4.14 12.26
C HIS A 192 14.73 2.78 12.81
N GLY A 193 15.83 2.26 12.27
CA GLY A 193 16.62 1.19 12.92
C GLY A 193 16.62 -0.19 12.24
N GLY A 194 15.88 -0.37 11.14
CA GLY A 194 16.05 -1.51 10.24
C GLY A 194 16.68 -1.01 8.94
N LYS A 195 17.85 -1.55 8.58
CA LYS A 195 18.56 -1.18 7.34
C LYS A 195 17.57 -1.11 6.17
N SER A 196 17.42 0.05 5.55
CA SER A 196 16.63 0.21 4.32
C SER A 196 17.25 -0.73 3.28
N GLN A 197 16.60 -1.86 3.06
CA GLN A 197 17.10 -2.88 2.13
C GLN A 197 17.08 -2.34 0.69
N ALA A 198 18.03 -2.77 -0.15
CA ALA A 198 18.23 -2.24 -1.50
C ALA A 198 16.96 -2.21 -2.36
N TRP A 199 16.04 -3.17 -2.17
CA TRP A 199 14.79 -3.22 -2.93
C TRP A 199 13.81 -2.08 -2.62
N HIS A 200 13.94 -1.38 -1.48
CA HIS A 200 13.13 -0.19 -1.19
C HIS A 200 13.47 0.98 -2.12
N PHE A 201 14.69 1.01 -2.65
CA PHE A 201 15.14 2.03 -3.60
C PHE A 201 14.88 1.64 -5.05
N ALA A 202 14.46 0.39 -5.34
CA ALA A 202 14.21 -0.05 -6.71
C ALA A 202 13.22 0.88 -7.44
N GLY A 203 12.16 1.33 -6.74
CA GLY A 203 11.21 2.31 -7.28
C GLY A 203 11.84 3.69 -7.55
N ALA A 204 12.77 4.13 -6.70
CA ALA A 204 13.53 5.37 -6.91
C ALA A 204 14.49 5.25 -8.10
N PHE A 205 15.22 4.13 -8.24
CA PHE A 205 16.11 3.87 -9.37
C PHE A 205 15.35 3.77 -10.71
N LEU A 206 14.20 3.09 -10.73
CA LEU A 206 13.29 3.10 -11.89
C LEU A 206 12.80 4.52 -12.21
N GLY A 207 12.48 5.31 -11.19
CA GLY A 207 12.13 6.72 -11.34
C GLY A 207 13.25 7.52 -11.99
N MET A 208 14.49 7.39 -11.51
CA MET A 208 15.65 8.15 -11.98
C MET A 208 16.02 7.90 -13.45
N ARG A 209 15.73 6.71 -14.01
CA ARG A 209 15.86 6.45 -15.47
C ARG A 209 15.12 7.48 -16.32
N HIS A 210 13.99 7.96 -15.81
CA HIS A 210 13.13 8.91 -16.51
C HIS A 210 13.60 10.37 -16.30
N TYR A 211 14.51 10.64 -15.36
CA TYR A 211 15.02 12.00 -15.09
C TYR A 211 16.22 12.41 -15.96
N HIS A 212 17.01 11.47 -16.47
CA HIS A 212 18.24 11.77 -17.22
C HIS A 212 18.03 12.12 -18.72
N GLY A 213 16.79 12.26 -19.19
CA GLY A 213 16.47 12.50 -20.60
C GLY A 213 16.03 13.92 -20.97
N SER A 214 16.06 14.90 -20.05
CA SER A 214 15.40 16.21 -20.27
C SER A 214 16.32 17.38 -20.65
N ASP A 215 17.65 17.22 -20.75
CA ASP A 215 18.56 18.35 -21.00
C ASP A 215 19.06 18.49 -22.45
N GLY A 216 18.49 17.77 -23.43
CA GLY A 216 18.99 17.73 -24.80
C GLY A 216 18.28 18.61 -25.85
N GLY A 217 17.54 19.66 -25.46
CA GLY A 217 16.56 20.29 -26.36
C GLY A 217 16.50 21.82 -26.41
N ARG A 218 17.60 22.56 -26.17
CA ARG A 218 17.66 23.98 -26.54
C ARG A 218 18.08 24.10 -28.01
N ASN A 219 17.12 24.03 -28.94
CA ASN A 219 17.33 24.44 -30.32
C ASN A 219 16.59 25.75 -30.57
N GLY A 220 17.35 26.78 -30.93
CA GLY A 220 16.90 28.17 -31.00
C GLY A 220 15.86 28.41 -32.10
N SER A 221 14.72 28.96 -31.70
CA SER A 221 13.80 29.61 -32.63
C SER A 221 14.29 31.03 -32.89
N LYS A 222 14.98 31.21 -34.03
CA LYS A 222 15.14 32.51 -34.70
C LYS A 222 13.75 33.06 -35.00
N GLY A 223 13.34 34.09 -34.26
CA GLY A 223 12.12 34.85 -34.53
C GLY A 223 12.23 35.58 -35.87
N LYS A 224 11.41 35.16 -36.84
CA LYS A 224 11.07 35.98 -38.01
C LYS A 224 9.90 36.89 -37.62
N ASN A 225 10.18 38.15 -37.31
CA ASN A 225 9.16 39.19 -37.23
C ASN A 225 8.99 39.80 -38.63
N GLY A 226 7.98 39.33 -39.36
CA GLY A 226 7.37 40.03 -40.49
C GLY A 226 6.10 40.72 -40.00
N GLY A 227 6.04 42.04 -40.13
CA GLY A 227 4.94 42.85 -39.61
C GLY A 227 3.72 42.96 -40.53
N ALA A 228 2.65 43.50 -39.97
CA ALA A 228 1.59 44.26 -40.64
C ALA A 228 0.71 44.89 -39.53
N ARG A 229 0.74 46.21 -39.37
CA ARG A 229 -0.25 47.20 -39.81
C ARG A 229 -1.39 47.49 -38.81
N GLY A 230 -1.47 48.77 -38.43
CA GLY A 230 -2.73 49.48 -38.17
C GLY A 230 -2.92 49.96 -36.74
N MET A 231 -2.80 51.27 -36.49
CA MET A 231 -3.99 52.14 -36.46
C MET A 231 -3.58 53.62 -36.39
N ARG A 232 -4.34 54.44 -37.13
CA ARG A 232 -4.16 55.88 -37.29
C ARG A 232 -4.63 56.63 -36.05
N ARG A 233 -4.00 57.79 -35.84
CA ARG A 233 -4.41 58.89 -34.98
C ARG A 233 -5.68 59.55 -35.51
N SER A 234 -6.60 59.85 -34.60
CA SER A 234 -7.44 61.05 -34.55
C SER A 234 -7.60 61.41 -33.08
#